data_AF-A0A2M9WMN6-F1
#
_entry.id   AF-A0A2M9WMN6-F1
#
_cell.length_a   1.000
_cell.length_b   1.000
_cell.length_c   1.000
_cell.angle_alpha   90.00
_cell.angle_beta   90.00
_cell.angle_gamma   90.00
#
_symmetry.space_group_name_H-M   'P 1'
#
loop_
_entity.id
_entity.type
_entity.pdbx_description
1 polymer ?
#
loop_
_entity_poly.entity_id
_entity_poly.type
_entity_poly.pdbx_seq_one_letter_code
_entity_poly.pdbx_strand_id
1 'polypeptide(L)'
;MFKMNDLKFFAIGIFIGVIIFILVVTFGSQKKYEHKYDERQKLVRGQGAKWGFIVLVFSEIIVTFFMKNPFFMRYGITINFSIIMLSLAVMSVYDILHGAYFAINEKNIKSNSWLDIVMGICFILGYVNDFNSAMTIMGIYWLIIGAVSLFQLHRDKESDKE
;
A
#
# COMPACT_ATOMS: atom_id res chain seq x y z
N MET A 1 14.55 -22.30 -19.95
CA MET A 1 14.74 -22.92 -18.62
C MET A 1 15.12 -21.81 -17.65
N PHE A 2 14.22 -21.41 -16.74
CA PHE A 2 14.43 -20.32 -15.80
C PHE A 2 15.62 -20.64 -14.87
N LYS A 3 16.52 -19.68 -14.64
CA LYS A 3 17.46 -19.78 -13.51
C LYS A 3 16.71 -19.33 -12.26
N MET A 4 16.69 -20.19 -11.25
CA MET A 4 16.13 -19.96 -9.91
C MET A 4 16.58 -18.63 -9.25
N ASN A 5 17.63 -18.00 -9.79
CA ASN A 5 18.17 -16.73 -9.32
C ASN A 5 17.28 -15.53 -9.65
N ASP A 6 16.60 -15.49 -10.81
CA ASP A 6 15.82 -14.31 -11.22
C ASP A 6 14.57 -14.10 -10.35
N LEU A 7 13.92 -15.21 -9.97
CA LEU A 7 12.78 -15.20 -9.03
C LEU A 7 13.22 -14.76 -7.62
N LYS A 8 14.44 -15.14 -7.21
CA LYS A 8 15.01 -14.71 -5.92
C LYS A 8 15.28 -13.21 -5.90
N PHE A 9 15.81 -12.63 -6.98
CA PHE A 9 16.05 -11.19 -7.05
C PHE A 9 14.76 -10.38 -7.02
N PHE A 10 13.69 -10.84 -7.70
CA PHE A 10 12.39 -10.19 -7.66
C PHE A 10 11.75 -10.24 -6.26
N ALA A 11 11.79 -11.40 -5.60
CA ALA A 11 11.29 -11.56 -4.24
C ALA A 11 12.07 -10.71 -3.22
N ILE A 12 13.39 -10.61 -3.38
CA ILE A 12 14.25 -9.72 -2.57
C ILE A 12 13.89 -8.26 -2.80
N GLY A 13 13.63 -7.85 -4.05
CA GLY A 13 13.20 -6.48 -4.38
C GLY A 13 11.88 -6.11 -3.71
N ILE A 14 10.89 -7.00 -3.76
CA ILE A 14 9.61 -6.82 -3.06
C ILE A 14 9.83 -6.73 -1.54
N PHE A 15 10.64 -7.63 -0.97
CA PHE A 15 10.93 -7.65 0.46
C PHE A 15 11.60 -6.36 0.95
N ILE A 16 12.60 -5.85 0.20
CA ILE A 16 13.26 -4.58 0.49
C ILE A 16 12.27 -3.41 0.37
N GLY A 17 11.41 -3.41 -0.65
CA GLY A 17 10.37 -2.40 -0.82
C GLY A 17 9.39 -2.35 0.36
N VAL A 18 8.96 -3.52 0.85
CA VAL A 18 8.09 -3.64 2.04
C VAL A 18 8.80 -3.14 3.30
N ILE A 19 10.09 -3.45 3.49
CA ILE A 19 10.86 -2.97 4.65
C ILE A 19 11.02 -1.44 4.60
N ILE A 20 11.41 -0.88 3.46
CA ILE A 20 11.57 0.57 3.29
C ILE A 20 10.24 1.27 3.55
N PHE A 21 9.14 0.71 3.03
CA PHE A 21 7.80 1.21 3.28
C PHE A 21 7.45 1.22 4.78
N ILE A 22 7.63 0.09 5.48
CA ILE A 22 7.40 0.00 6.93
C ILE A 22 8.25 1.03 7.69
N LEU A 23 9.52 1.22 7.30
CA LEU A 23 10.42 2.19 7.93
C LEU A 23 9.95 3.65 7.70
N VAL A 24 9.60 4.02 6.47
CA VAL A 24 9.09 5.38 6.16
C VAL A 24 7.79 5.67 6.92
N VAL A 25 6.92 4.67 7.01
CA VAL A 25 5.61 4.73 7.67
C VAL A 25 5.74 4.79 9.19
N THR A 26 6.70 4.05 9.77
CA THR A 26 6.90 3.97 11.22
C THR A 26 7.70 5.17 11.76
N PHE A 27 8.71 5.63 11.02
CA PHE A 27 9.59 6.73 11.45
C PHE A 27 9.15 8.11 10.96
N GLY A 28 8.17 8.20 10.04
CA GLY A 28 7.58 9.47 9.59
C GLY A 28 6.62 10.12 10.59
N SER A 29 6.17 9.38 11.61
CA SER A 29 5.21 9.84 12.61
C SER A 29 5.90 10.61 13.73
N GLN A 30 6.12 11.92 13.54
CA GLN A 30 6.40 12.84 14.64
C GLN A 30 5.38 13.98 14.69
N LYS A 31 4.81 14.11 15.90
CA LYS A 31 4.04 15.22 16.51
C LYS A 31 2.51 15.23 16.38
N LYS A 32 1.89 14.85 17.51
CA LYS A 32 0.60 15.36 18.01
C LYS A 32 0.58 16.88 17.87
N TYR A 33 -0.43 17.40 17.18
CA TYR A 33 -0.94 18.73 17.48
C TYR A 33 -2.43 18.78 17.22
N GLU A 34 -3.15 19.30 18.21
CA GLU A 34 -4.52 19.76 18.08
C GLU A 34 -4.62 20.93 17.09
N HIS A 35 -5.83 21.14 16.59
CA HIS A 35 -6.33 22.23 15.75
C HIS A 35 -6.19 22.17 14.22
N LYS A 36 -7.40 22.19 13.61
CA LYS A 36 -7.81 22.40 12.20
C LYS A 36 -7.75 21.17 11.28
N TYR A 37 -8.79 20.34 11.38
CA TYR A 37 -8.99 19.07 10.67
C TYR A 37 -8.89 19.18 9.13
N ASP A 38 -9.42 20.25 8.51
CA ASP A 38 -9.56 20.29 7.05
C ASP A 38 -8.24 20.63 6.32
N GLU A 39 -7.48 21.62 6.81
CA GLU A 39 -6.20 22.01 6.17
C GLU A 39 -5.08 21.01 6.44
N ARG A 40 -5.07 20.36 7.61
CA ARG A 40 -4.08 19.32 7.92
C ARG A 40 -4.31 18.05 7.13
N GLN A 41 -5.56 17.60 6.99
CA GLN A 41 -5.85 16.43 6.15
C GLN A 41 -5.42 16.67 4.69
N LYS A 42 -5.62 17.88 4.15
CA LYS A 42 -5.11 18.26 2.82
C LYS A 42 -3.59 18.19 2.75
N LEU A 43 -2.88 18.73 3.74
CA LEU A 43 -1.42 18.68 3.79
C LEU A 43 -0.89 17.24 3.91
N VAL A 44 -1.51 16.42 4.76
CA VAL A 44 -1.15 15.01 4.91
C VAL A 44 -1.37 14.25 3.60
N ARG A 45 -2.54 14.37 2.98
CA ARG A 45 -2.83 13.76 1.67
C ARG A 45 -1.86 14.23 0.58
N GLY A 46 -1.45 15.50 0.63
CA GLY A 46 -0.42 16.02 -0.27
C GLY A 46 0.93 15.33 -0.08
N GLN A 47 1.33 15.07 1.17
CA GLN A 47 2.56 14.31 1.45
C GLN A 47 2.42 12.83 1.09
N GLY A 48 1.29 12.18 1.39
CA GLY A 48 1.02 10.80 0.98
C GLY A 48 1.06 10.63 -0.53
N ALA A 49 0.41 11.54 -1.27
CA ALA A 49 0.45 11.58 -2.74
C ALA A 49 1.88 11.78 -3.27
N LYS A 50 2.68 12.65 -2.63
CA LYS A 50 4.09 12.84 -2.98
C LYS A 50 4.89 11.54 -2.82
N TRP A 51 4.73 10.82 -1.71
CA TRP A 51 5.42 9.55 -1.48
C TRP A 51 4.97 8.45 -2.44
N GLY A 52 3.66 8.31 -2.67
CA GLY A 52 3.12 7.40 -3.67
C GLY A 52 3.68 7.69 -5.06
N PHE A 53 3.67 8.96 -5.48
CA PHE A 53 4.21 9.38 -6.78
C PHE A 53 5.71 9.09 -6.92
N ILE A 54 6.51 9.33 -5.87
CA ILE A 54 7.93 8.97 -5.85
C ILE A 54 8.08 7.46 -6.09
N VAL A 55 7.35 6.62 -5.36
CA VAL A 55 7.39 5.16 -5.54
C VAL A 55 7.00 4.77 -6.96
N LEU A 56 5.93 5.34 -7.51
CA LEU A 56 5.50 5.11 -8.88
C LEU A 56 6.62 5.38 -9.89
N VAL A 57 7.18 6.59 -9.86
CA VAL A 57 8.20 7.03 -10.82
C VAL A 57 9.48 6.20 -10.70
N PHE A 58 9.97 5.97 -9.48
CA PHE A 58 11.18 5.17 -9.29
C PHE A 58 10.97 3.72 -9.72
N SER A 59 9.82 3.10 -9.41
CA SER A 59 9.51 1.75 -9.86
C SER A 59 9.41 1.63 -11.38
N GLU A 60 8.77 2.59 -12.06
CA GLU A 60 8.69 2.63 -13.53
C GLU A 60 10.07 2.83 -14.19
N ILE A 61 10.92 3.71 -13.63
CA ILE A 61 12.30 3.88 -14.07
C ILE A 61 13.06 2.55 -13.97
N ILE A 62 12.93 1.84 -12.85
CA ILE A 62 13.56 0.54 -12.66
C ILE A 62 13.08 -0.46 -13.72
N VAL A 63 11.77 -0.58 -13.92
CA VAL A 63 11.20 -1.52 -14.90
C VAL A 63 11.65 -1.21 -16.33
N THR A 64 11.85 0.07 -16.66
CA THR A 64 12.33 0.49 -17.98
C THR A 64 13.67 -0.16 -18.33
N PHE A 65 14.57 -0.34 -17.37
CA PHE A 65 15.86 -1.02 -17.59
C PHE A 65 15.71 -2.52 -17.89
N PHE A 66 14.58 -3.14 -17.52
CA PHE A 66 14.34 -4.57 -17.69
C PHE A 66 13.33 -4.90 -18.80
N MET A 67 12.84 -3.92 -19.58
CA MET A 67 11.78 -4.16 -20.59
C MET A 67 12.16 -5.20 -21.65
N LYS A 68 13.45 -5.39 -21.96
CA LYS A 68 13.91 -6.41 -22.92
C LYS A 68 13.95 -7.83 -22.33
N ASN A 69 13.74 -7.98 -21.02
CA ASN A 69 13.77 -9.27 -20.36
C ASN A 69 12.47 -10.06 -20.68
N PRO A 70 12.56 -11.35 -21.07
CA PRO A 70 11.39 -12.17 -21.42
C PRO A 70 10.31 -12.24 -20.33
N PHE A 71 10.69 -12.17 -19.05
CA PHE A 71 9.75 -12.12 -17.94
C PHE A 71 8.91 -10.84 -17.97
N PHE A 72 9.55 -9.69 -18.15
CA PHE A 72 8.89 -8.39 -18.19
C PHE A 72 8.04 -8.22 -19.45
N MET A 73 8.47 -8.79 -20.59
CA MET A 73 7.63 -8.83 -21.79
C MET A 73 6.37 -9.68 -21.59
N ARG A 74 6.48 -10.81 -20.88
CA ARG A 74 5.34 -11.71 -20.63
C ARG A 74 4.36 -11.16 -19.60
N TYR A 75 4.85 -10.51 -18.55
CA TYR A 75 4.05 -10.06 -17.40
C TYR A 75 3.94 -8.53 -17.29
N GLY A 76 4.27 -7.78 -18.34
CA GLY A 76 4.37 -6.31 -18.28
C GLY A 76 3.13 -5.62 -17.73
N ILE A 77 1.93 -6.05 -18.13
CA ILE A 77 0.67 -5.50 -17.60
C ILE A 77 0.55 -5.74 -16.09
N THR A 78 0.76 -6.97 -15.64
CA THR A 78 0.71 -7.33 -14.22
C THR A 78 1.75 -6.56 -13.40
N ILE A 79 2.96 -6.39 -13.94
CA ILE A 79 4.05 -5.67 -13.28
C ILE A 79 3.70 -4.19 -13.12
N ASN A 80 3.23 -3.52 -14.19
CA ASN A 80 2.82 -2.12 -14.12
C ASN A 80 1.61 -1.94 -13.19
N PHE A 81 0.65 -2.86 -13.23
CA PHE A 81 -0.47 -2.85 -12.27
C PHE A 81 0.03 -3.00 -10.82
N SER A 82 1.00 -3.89 -10.58
CA SER A 82 1.61 -4.06 -9.25
C SER A 82 2.29 -2.79 -8.76
N ILE A 83 2.95 -2.05 -9.66
CA ILE A 83 3.61 -0.77 -9.37
C ILE A 83 2.60 0.30 -9.00
N ILE A 84 1.51 0.41 -9.76
CA ILE A 84 0.41 1.33 -9.45
C ILE A 84 -0.19 0.99 -8.07
N MET A 85 -0.47 -0.29 -7.82
CA MET A 85 -1.05 -0.73 -6.55
C MET A 85 -0.09 -0.54 -5.37
N LEU A 86 1.22 -0.72 -5.58
CA LEU A 86 2.24 -0.41 -4.57
C LEU A 86 2.27 1.10 -4.26
N SER A 87 2.28 1.95 -5.28
CA SER A 87 2.21 3.41 -5.13
C SER A 87 0.96 3.84 -4.35
N LEU A 88 -0.21 3.28 -4.70
CA LEU A 88 -1.46 3.53 -4.00
C LEU A 88 -1.40 3.03 -2.55
N ALA A 89 -0.84 1.85 -2.30
CA ALA A 89 -0.65 1.35 -0.93
C ALA A 89 0.21 2.31 -0.11
N VAL A 90 1.29 2.84 -0.70
CA VAL A 90 2.17 3.79 -0.01
C VAL A 90 1.44 5.07 0.38
N MET A 91 0.72 5.66 -0.57
CA MET A 91 -0.09 6.84 -0.32
C MET A 91 -1.14 6.57 0.76
N SER A 92 -1.96 5.53 0.58
CA SER A 92 -3.08 5.21 1.46
C SER A 92 -2.64 4.94 2.90
N VAL A 93 -1.56 4.18 3.10
CA VAL A 93 -1.06 3.88 4.46
C VAL A 93 -0.46 5.12 5.11
N TYR A 94 0.28 5.94 4.35
CA TYR A 94 0.77 7.21 4.87
C TYR A 94 -0.39 8.07 5.36
N ASP A 95 -1.43 8.23 4.54
CA ASP A 95 -2.61 9.02 4.87
C ASP A 95 -3.32 8.50 6.13
N ILE A 96 -3.53 7.18 6.22
CA ILE A 96 -4.18 6.53 7.37
C ILE A 96 -3.37 6.74 8.65
N LEU A 97 -2.06 6.48 8.64
CA LEU A 97 -1.23 6.61 9.84
C LEU A 97 -1.10 8.04 10.36
N HIS A 98 -1.35 9.03 9.51
CA HIS A 98 -1.35 10.45 9.86
C HIS A 98 -2.77 11.00 10.09
N GLY A 99 -3.77 10.13 10.21
CA GLY A 99 -5.14 10.49 10.58
C GLY A 99 -5.94 11.17 9.45
N ALA A 100 -5.44 11.13 8.21
CA ALA A 100 -6.16 11.59 7.03
C ALA A 100 -6.90 10.41 6.37
N TYR A 101 -7.83 9.81 7.10
CA TYR A 101 -8.66 8.73 6.57
C TYR A 101 -9.33 9.14 5.25
N PHE A 102 -9.55 8.15 4.37
CA PHE A 102 -10.34 8.37 3.16
C PHE A 102 -11.73 8.88 3.57
N ALA A 103 -12.22 9.92 2.89
CA ALA A 103 -13.46 10.64 3.22
C ALA A 103 -14.76 9.79 3.16
N ILE A 104 -14.64 8.48 3.02
CA ILE A 104 -15.75 7.54 3.03
C ILE A 104 -16.17 7.32 4.48
N ASN A 105 -16.99 8.26 4.97
CA ASN A 105 -17.83 8.09 6.15
C ASN A 105 -17.02 7.74 7.42
N GLU A 106 -16.28 8.72 7.96
CA GLU A 106 -15.44 8.59 9.18
C GLU A 106 -16.20 7.93 10.36
N LYS A 107 -17.52 8.07 10.39
CA LYS A 107 -18.41 7.44 11.39
C LYS A 107 -18.37 5.90 11.38
N ASN A 108 -18.02 5.28 10.25
CA ASN A 108 -18.06 3.83 10.03
C ASN A 108 -16.68 3.23 9.70
N ILE A 109 -15.57 3.91 10.03
CA ILE A 109 -14.20 3.44 9.73
C ILE A 109 -13.98 1.99 10.12
N LYS A 110 -14.42 1.57 11.32
CA LYS A 110 -14.28 0.18 11.76
C LYS A 110 -14.97 -0.82 10.82
N SER A 111 -16.21 -0.52 10.41
CA SER A 111 -16.98 -1.39 9.52
C SER A 111 -16.35 -1.44 8.13
N ASN A 112 -15.97 -0.28 7.59
CA ASN A 112 -15.32 -0.19 6.28
C ASN A 112 -13.99 -0.96 6.26
N SER A 113 -13.19 -0.85 7.33
CA SER A 113 -11.91 -1.57 7.43
C SER A 113 -12.10 -3.09 7.43
N TRP A 114 -13.15 -3.60 8.08
CA TRP A 114 -13.49 -5.03 8.03
C TRP A 114 -13.98 -5.46 6.64
N LEU A 115 -14.75 -4.61 5.94
CA LEU A 115 -15.15 -4.88 4.57
C LEU A 115 -13.94 -4.95 3.63
N ASP A 116 -12.97 -4.03 3.78
CA ASP A 116 -11.72 -4.05 3.02
C ASP A 116 -10.94 -5.36 3.25
N ILE A 117 -10.86 -5.83 4.50
CA ILE A 117 -10.23 -7.12 4.82
C ILE A 117 -10.96 -8.29 4.14
N VAL A 118 -12.29 -8.34 4.26
CA VAL A 118 -13.10 -9.42 3.66
C VAL A 118 -12.95 -9.42 2.14
N MET A 119 -13.04 -8.26 1.50
CA MET A 119 -12.82 -8.09 0.06
C MET A 119 -11.42 -8.56 -0.35
N GLY A 120 -10.40 -8.21 0.44
CA GLY A 120 -9.03 -8.64 0.23
C GLY A 120 -8.88 -10.16 0.26
N ILE A 121 -9.45 -10.82 1.27
CA ILE A 121 -9.46 -12.28 1.41
C ILE A 121 -10.19 -12.93 0.22
N CYS A 122 -11.36 -12.41 -0.15
CA CYS A 122 -12.15 -12.94 -1.27
C CYS A 122 -11.38 -12.90 -2.59
N PHE A 123 -10.70 -11.79 -2.89
CA PHE A 123 -9.91 -11.69 -4.11
C PHE A 123 -8.68 -12.61 -4.11
N ILE A 124 -8.02 -12.80 -2.97
CA ILE A 124 -6.88 -13.73 -2.89
C ILE A 124 -7.35 -15.18 -3.03
N LEU A 125 -8.42 -15.58 -2.33
CA LEU A 125 -8.94 -16.95 -2.39
C LEU A 125 -9.53 -17.27 -3.78
N GLY A 126 -10.22 -16.31 -4.40
CA GLY A 126 -10.77 -16.46 -5.75
C GLY A 126 -9.72 -16.70 -6.83
N TYR A 127 -8.47 -16.32 -6.57
CA TYR A 127 -7.36 -16.41 -7.53
C TYR A 127 -6.14 -17.16 -6.95
N VAL A 128 -6.36 -18.10 -6.03
CA VAL A 128 -5.26 -18.81 -5.33
C VAL A 128 -4.33 -19.57 -6.30
N ASN A 129 -4.86 -20.01 -7.44
CA ASN A 129 -4.12 -20.74 -8.48
C ASN A 129 -3.34 -19.83 -9.44
N ASP A 130 -3.62 -18.52 -9.43
CA ASP A 130 -2.89 -17.52 -10.22
C ASP A 130 -2.55 -16.31 -9.33
N PHE A 131 -1.49 -16.48 -8.55
CA PHE A 131 -1.04 -15.45 -7.62
C PHE A 131 -0.59 -14.16 -8.32
N ASN A 132 -0.24 -14.24 -9.61
CA ASN A 132 0.13 -13.08 -10.42
C ASN A 132 -1.09 -12.38 -11.03
N SER A 133 -2.33 -12.80 -10.72
CA SER A 133 -3.51 -12.11 -11.21
C SER A 133 -3.59 -10.69 -10.63
N ALA A 134 -4.10 -9.76 -11.43
CA ALA A 134 -4.40 -8.40 -10.97
C ALA A 134 -5.36 -8.40 -9.76
N MET A 135 -6.24 -9.39 -9.68
CA MET A 135 -7.18 -9.54 -8.57
C MET A 135 -6.48 -9.92 -7.28
N THR A 136 -5.48 -10.81 -7.32
CA THR A 136 -4.66 -11.17 -6.16
C THR A 136 -3.90 -9.95 -5.63
N ILE A 137 -3.31 -9.16 -6.52
CA ILE A 137 -2.60 -7.91 -6.18
C ILE A 137 -3.57 -6.90 -5.55
N MET A 138 -4.77 -6.76 -6.12
CA MET A 138 -5.83 -5.91 -5.56
C MET A 138 -6.29 -6.41 -4.19
N GLY A 139 -6.39 -7.73 -4.00
CA GLY A 139 -6.74 -8.33 -2.72
C GLY A 139 -5.71 -8.04 -1.63
N ILE A 140 -4.42 -8.10 -1.97
CA ILE A 140 -3.32 -7.73 -1.06
C ILE A 140 -3.42 -6.24 -0.67
N TYR A 141 -3.68 -5.35 -1.63
CA TYR A 141 -3.90 -3.93 -1.34
C TYR A 141 -5.03 -3.73 -0.33
N TRP A 142 -6.21 -4.30 -0.58
CA TRP A 142 -7.37 -4.15 0.32
C TRP A 142 -7.11 -4.72 1.72
N LEU A 143 -6.42 -5.86 1.81
CA LEU A 143 -5.98 -6.42 3.10
C LEU A 143 -5.10 -5.43 3.88
N ILE A 144 -4.11 -4.81 3.21
CA ILE A 144 -3.21 -3.85 3.85
C ILE A 144 -4.00 -2.64 4.36
N ILE A 145 -4.86 -2.05 3.52
CA ILE A 145 -5.64 -0.87 3.90
C ILE A 145 -6.57 -1.15 5.08
N GLY A 146 -7.29 -2.27 5.06
CA GLY A 146 -8.19 -2.63 6.14
C GLY A 146 -7.43 -2.94 7.44
N ALA A 147 -6.30 -3.65 7.38
CA ALA A 147 -5.49 -3.95 8.55
C ALA A 147 -4.87 -2.69 9.18
N VAL A 148 -4.28 -1.81 8.36
CA VAL A 148 -3.67 -0.55 8.83
C VAL A 148 -4.73 0.38 9.41
N SER A 149 -5.92 0.45 8.80
CA SER A 149 -7.03 1.25 9.32
C SER A 149 -7.53 0.76 10.69
N LEU A 150 -7.63 -0.55 10.89
CA LEU A 150 -7.98 -1.12 12.20
C LEU A 150 -6.89 -0.88 13.24
N PHE A 151 -5.62 -1.01 12.85
CA PHE A 151 -4.48 -0.73 13.73
C PHE A 151 -4.48 0.73 14.19
N GLN A 152 -4.66 1.67 13.27
CA GLN A 152 -4.71 3.09 13.59
C GLN A 152 -5.90 3.41 14.50
N LEU A 153 -7.08 2.84 14.23
CA LEU A 153 -8.26 3.01 15.07
C LEU A 153 -8.04 2.48 16.50
N HIS A 154 -7.27 1.39 16.66
CA HIS A 154 -6.92 0.86 17.97
C HIS A 154 -5.96 1.81 18.71
N ARG A 155 -4.93 2.30 18.01
CA ARG A 155 -3.96 3.27 18.55
C ARG A 155 -4.64 4.57 19.01
N ASP A 156 -5.57 5.09 18.21
CA ASP A 156 -6.28 6.33 18.53
C ASP A 156 -7.12 6.17 19.83
N LYS A 157 -7.76 5.01 20.01
CA LYS A 157 -8.54 4.69 21.22
C LYS A 157 -7.69 4.49 22.48
N GLU A 158 -6.43 4.10 22.35
CA GLU A 158 -5.52 4.01 23.49
C GLU A 158 -5.03 5.40 23.92
N SER A 159 -4.74 6.28 22.95
CA SER A 159 -4.36 7.67 23.25
C SER A 159 -5.47 8.49 23.90
N ASP A 160 -6.75 8.16 23.70
CA ASP A 160 -7.88 8.86 24.33
C ASP A 160 -8.11 8.45 25.80
N LYS A 161 -7.42 7.40 26.28
CA LYS A 161 -7.54 6.90 27.66
C LYS A 161 -6.46 7.44 28.60
N GLU A 162 -5.42 8.08 28.07
CA GLU A 162 -4.35 8.75 28.81
C GLU A 162 -4.69 10.23 29.06
#